data_AF-A0A0Q8JGH8-F1
#
_entry.id   AF-A0A0Q8JGH8-F1
#
_cell.length_a   1.000
_cell.length_b   1.000
_cell.length_c   1.000
_cell.angle_alpha   90.00
_cell.angle_beta   90.00
_cell.angle_gamma   90.00
#
_symmetry.space_group_name_H-M   'P 1'
#
loop_
_entity.id
_entity.type
_entity.pdbx_description
1 polymer ?
#
loop_
_entity_poly.entity_id
_entity_poly.type
_entity_poly.pdbx_seq_one_letter_code
_entity_poly.pdbx_strand_id
1 'polypeptide(L)'
;MGGARSSPTHSPRHSHPRRPRIHESAREAFLQATRIRSVGPAGSQRAPVPPRVSISQPEFAMIHAVSRRVPIVRRALAALAVPLALCAAPAFAQVACTNINTVQISSSPLMNNEYGGHLNAHIRGQVPPPGFTQNNRTLFRDAQDWTEAYNTLAAQNPPLYCAQNPQPDAEAARDLPIQFFSYQCTAANAAGVCTAGREIQTNTVRVVMRFINRRWVLYTAYPVPR
;
A
#
# COMPACT_ATOMS: atom_id res chain seq x y z
N MET A 1 1.84 87.25 12.32
CA MET A 1 0.70 86.31 12.23
C MET A 1 1.01 85.30 11.15
N GLY A 2 1.05 84.00 11.48
CA GLY A 2 1.45 82.93 10.55
C GLY A 2 1.97 81.73 11.32
N GLY A 3 1.06 81.00 11.97
CA GLY A 3 1.39 79.87 12.83
C GLY A 3 1.69 78.60 12.03
N ALA A 4 2.85 78.02 12.29
CA ALA A 4 3.22 76.68 11.87
C ALA A 4 2.45 75.64 12.70
N ARG A 5 1.76 74.69 12.04
CA ARG A 5 1.21 73.48 12.67
C ARG A 5 1.94 72.26 12.12
N SER A 6 2.78 71.69 12.97
CA SER A 6 3.40 70.37 12.81
C SER A 6 2.43 69.28 13.26
N SER A 7 2.09 68.37 12.36
CA SER A 7 1.27 67.18 12.64
C SER A 7 2.12 66.05 13.22
N PRO A 8 1.70 65.36 14.29
CA PRO A 8 2.40 64.18 14.79
C PRO A 8 1.94 62.90 14.06
N THR A 9 2.93 62.14 13.59
CA THR A 9 2.80 60.82 12.98
C THR A 9 2.38 59.80 14.04
N HIS A 10 1.20 59.19 13.89
CA HIS A 10 0.70 58.14 14.77
C HIS A 10 1.00 56.77 14.15
N SER A 11 1.99 56.05 14.71
CA SER A 11 2.26 54.65 14.37
C SER A 11 1.23 53.73 15.03
N PRO A 12 0.52 52.86 14.29
CA PRO A 12 -0.32 51.85 14.89
C PRO A 12 0.53 50.72 15.47
N ARG A 13 0.38 50.52 16.78
CA ARG A 13 1.02 49.47 17.56
C ARG A 13 0.39 48.11 17.19
N HIS A 14 1.19 47.20 16.63
CA HIS A 14 0.81 45.82 16.36
C HIS A 14 0.40 45.10 17.66
N SER A 15 -0.89 44.77 17.78
CA SER A 15 -1.42 43.84 18.77
C SER A 15 -1.40 42.43 18.19
N HIS A 16 -0.52 41.57 18.72
CA HIS A 16 -0.53 40.13 18.44
C HIS A 16 -1.78 39.47 19.05
N PRO A 17 -2.60 38.74 18.26
CA PRO A 17 -3.60 37.86 18.84
C PRO A 17 -2.93 36.66 19.50
N ARG A 18 -3.25 36.44 20.78
CA ARG A 18 -2.86 35.25 21.55
C ARG A 18 -3.34 33.99 20.82
N ARG A 19 -2.43 33.06 20.53
CA ARG A 19 -2.75 31.71 20.06
C ARG A 19 -3.70 31.02 21.06
N PRO A 20 -4.84 30.48 20.62
CA PRO A 20 -5.59 29.54 21.45
C PRO A 20 -4.77 28.25 21.60
N ARG A 21 -4.66 27.79 22.85
CA ARG A 21 -3.97 26.57 23.26
C ARG A 21 -4.91 25.37 22.99
N ILE A 22 -4.93 24.86 21.76
CA ILE A 22 -5.81 23.73 21.32
C ILE A 22 -5.10 22.36 21.47
N HIS A 23 -3.98 22.27 22.19
CA HIS A 23 -3.22 21.01 22.32
C HIS A 23 -3.49 20.21 23.60
N GLU A 24 -4.33 20.69 24.52
CA GLU A 24 -4.62 19.97 25.78
C GLU A 24 -5.82 19.00 25.65
N SER A 25 -6.83 19.33 24.83
CA SER A 25 -8.10 18.58 24.80
C SER A 25 -8.07 17.28 23.99
N ALA A 26 -7.13 17.12 23.06
CA ALA A 26 -7.02 15.89 22.25
C ALA A 26 -6.26 14.76 22.98
N ARG A 27 -5.47 15.12 24.00
CA ARG A 27 -4.66 14.14 24.76
C ARG A 27 -5.47 13.44 25.85
N GLU A 28 -6.51 14.08 26.38
CA GLU A 28 -7.42 13.45 27.35
C GLU A 28 -8.46 12.51 26.71
N ALA A 29 -8.88 12.77 25.46
CA ALA A 29 -9.79 11.87 24.75
C ALA A 29 -9.14 10.50 24.42
N PHE A 30 -7.82 10.45 24.23
CA PHE A 30 -7.10 9.21 23.96
C PHE A 30 -6.89 8.35 25.23
N LEU A 31 -6.86 8.98 26.41
CA LEU A 31 -6.71 8.28 27.70
C LEU A 31 -8.03 7.72 28.26
N GLN A 32 -9.19 8.21 27.81
CA GLN A 32 -10.49 7.64 28.18
C GLN A 32 -10.94 6.48 27.27
N ALA A 33 -10.43 6.39 26.04
CA ALA A 33 -10.76 5.29 25.12
C ALA A 33 -10.01 3.97 25.40
N THR A 34 -8.99 3.98 26.27
CA THR A 34 -8.20 2.78 26.61
C THR A 34 -8.65 2.09 27.91
N ARG A 35 -9.73 2.55 28.55
CA ARG A 35 -10.14 2.07 29.89
C ARG A 35 -11.43 1.25 29.96
N ILE A 36 -11.90 0.67 28.85
CA ILE A 36 -12.99 -0.30 28.88
C ILE A 36 -12.72 -1.44 27.87
N ARG A 37 -11.92 -2.41 28.30
CA ARG A 37 -12.09 -3.86 28.02
C ARG A 37 -10.91 -4.63 28.62
N SER A 38 -10.96 -4.81 29.94
CA SER A 38 -10.24 -5.87 30.64
C SER A 38 -11.26 -6.67 31.46
N VAL A 39 -11.84 -7.69 30.84
CA VAL A 39 -12.40 -8.84 31.58
C VAL A 39 -11.59 -10.05 31.14
N GLY A 40 -11.00 -10.72 32.13
CA GLY A 40 -9.91 -11.66 32.00
C GLY A 40 -10.27 -13.04 31.43
N PRO A 41 -9.30 -13.97 31.50
CA PRO A 41 -9.30 -15.22 30.76
C PRO A 41 -9.93 -16.36 31.56
N ALA A 42 -10.76 -17.17 30.91
CA ALA A 42 -11.09 -18.53 31.38
C ALA A 42 -11.57 -19.35 30.18
N GLY A 43 -10.88 -20.45 29.88
CA GLY A 43 -11.36 -21.43 28.89
C GLY A 43 -10.27 -22.07 28.03
N SER A 44 -9.31 -22.74 28.66
CA SER A 44 -8.45 -23.72 27.99
C SER A 44 -9.29 -24.91 27.54
N GLN A 45 -9.70 -24.95 26.27
CA GLN A 45 -10.20 -26.18 25.64
C GLN A 45 -9.07 -26.78 24.79
N ARG A 46 -8.47 -27.84 25.33
CA ARG A 46 -7.53 -28.71 24.64
C ARG A 46 -8.21 -29.35 23.44
N ALA A 47 -7.54 -29.32 22.30
CA ALA A 47 -7.86 -30.12 21.14
C ALA A 47 -7.84 -31.63 21.50
N PRO A 48 -8.78 -32.44 20.99
CA PRO A 48 -8.73 -33.88 21.16
C PRO A 48 -7.57 -34.49 20.35
N VAL A 49 -6.68 -35.17 21.05
CA VAL A 49 -5.62 -36.03 20.51
C VAL A 49 -6.27 -37.32 20.01
N PRO A 50 -6.14 -37.70 18.73
CA PRO A 50 -6.55 -39.03 18.29
C PRO A 50 -5.55 -40.10 18.81
N PRO A 51 -6.04 -41.28 19.23
CA PRO A 51 -5.23 -42.29 19.88
C PRO A 51 -4.21 -42.95 18.94
N ARG A 52 -3.02 -43.21 19.52
CA ARG A 52 -2.00 -44.11 19.00
C ARG A 52 -2.60 -45.51 18.88
N VAL A 53 -2.82 -45.97 17.65
CA VAL A 53 -3.12 -47.37 17.37
C VAL A 53 -1.80 -48.14 17.43
N SER A 54 -1.59 -48.83 18.55
CA SER A 54 -0.58 -49.87 18.71
C SER A 54 -1.26 -51.19 18.33
N ILE A 55 -0.90 -51.75 17.18
CA ILE A 55 -1.28 -53.11 16.82
C ILE A 55 -0.01 -53.93 16.75
N SER A 56 0.00 -54.90 17.65
CA SER A 56 0.94 -55.99 17.84
C SER A 56 1.22 -56.78 16.57
N GLN A 57 2.50 -57.12 16.39
CA GLN A 57 2.97 -58.19 15.53
C GLN A 57 2.36 -59.53 15.98
N PRO A 58 2.00 -60.41 15.04
CA PRO A 58 2.07 -61.84 15.27
C PRO A 58 3.30 -62.46 14.59
N GLU A 59 4.04 -63.23 15.38
CA GLU A 59 5.08 -64.16 14.97
C GLU A 59 4.55 -65.27 14.05
N PHE A 60 5.42 -65.63 13.10
CA PHE A 60 5.63 -66.93 12.46
C PHE A 60 4.49 -67.95 12.36
N ALA A 61 4.12 -68.26 11.11
CA ALA A 61 3.89 -69.64 10.69
C ALA A 61 4.45 -69.87 9.28
N MET A 62 5.29 -70.89 9.21
CA MET A 62 6.14 -71.32 8.11
C MET A 62 5.41 -72.40 7.31
N ILE A 63 5.00 -72.19 6.06
CA ILE A 63 4.43 -73.26 5.22
C ILE A 63 4.84 -73.11 3.74
N HIS A 64 5.63 -74.09 3.32
CA HIS A 64 5.85 -74.71 2.00
C HIS A 64 6.11 -73.90 0.72
N ALA A 65 7.28 -74.21 0.16
CA ALA A 65 7.69 -73.99 -1.21
C ALA A 65 6.69 -74.55 -2.24
N VAL A 66 6.30 -73.71 -3.20
CA VAL A 66 5.90 -74.16 -4.53
C VAL A 66 6.68 -73.35 -5.55
N SER A 67 7.65 -74.05 -6.16
CA SER A 67 8.37 -73.64 -7.35
C SER A 67 7.39 -73.35 -8.47
N ARG A 68 7.28 -72.08 -8.89
CA ARG A 68 6.76 -71.70 -10.21
C ARG A 68 7.80 -70.82 -10.88
N ARG A 69 8.50 -71.41 -11.85
CA ARG A 69 9.34 -70.71 -12.82
C ARG A 69 8.46 -69.72 -13.57
N VAL A 70 8.56 -68.44 -13.21
CA VAL A 70 7.98 -67.35 -13.99
C VAL A 70 9.04 -66.91 -15.01
N PRO A 71 8.73 -66.91 -16.32
CA PRO A 71 9.70 -66.69 -17.36
C PRO A 71 10.30 -65.28 -17.31
N ILE A 72 11.58 -65.25 -17.62
CA ILE A 72 12.51 -64.12 -17.69
C ILE A 72 12.08 -63.20 -18.84
N VAL A 73 10.99 -62.43 -18.70
CA VAL A 73 10.64 -61.36 -19.68
C VAL A 73 9.83 -60.24 -18.99
N ARG A 74 10.36 -59.63 -17.93
CA ARG A 74 9.83 -58.36 -17.38
C ARG A 74 10.95 -57.42 -16.92
N ARG A 75 12.01 -57.31 -17.72
CA ARG A 75 13.05 -56.28 -17.56
C ARG A 75 13.10 -55.41 -18.82
N ALA A 76 12.07 -54.61 -19.04
CA ALA A 76 12.09 -53.61 -20.12
C ALA A 76 11.17 -52.39 -19.90
N LEU A 77 10.51 -52.23 -18.74
CA LEU A 77 9.56 -51.14 -18.51
C LEU A 77 9.74 -50.42 -17.17
N ALA A 78 10.94 -50.48 -16.58
CA ALA A 78 11.28 -49.75 -15.35
C ALA A 78 12.40 -48.70 -15.58
N ALA A 79 12.60 -48.25 -16.82
CA ALA A 79 13.68 -47.33 -17.19
C ALA A 79 13.20 -46.02 -17.85
N LEU A 80 11.90 -45.71 -17.83
CA LEU A 80 11.34 -44.50 -18.46
C LEU A 80 10.55 -43.58 -17.50
N ALA A 81 10.62 -43.80 -16.18
CA ALA A 81 9.87 -42.98 -15.21
C ALA A 81 10.66 -41.80 -14.62
N VAL A 82 11.87 -41.52 -15.10
CA VAL A 82 12.71 -40.40 -14.62
C VAL A 82 13.46 -39.85 -15.84
N PRO A 83 12.95 -38.84 -16.57
CA PRO A 83 13.16 -37.45 -16.16
C PRO A 83 12.07 -36.49 -16.68
N LEU A 84 10.90 -36.42 -16.04
CA LEU A 84 9.91 -35.35 -16.32
C LEU A 84 9.79 -34.33 -15.19
N ALA A 85 10.57 -34.50 -14.11
CA ALA A 85 10.55 -33.61 -12.94
C ALA A 85 11.50 -32.40 -13.05
N LEU A 86 12.30 -32.27 -14.11
CA LEU A 86 13.34 -31.21 -14.19
C LEU A 86 12.91 -29.89 -14.84
N CYS A 87 11.69 -29.77 -15.37
CA CYS A 87 11.23 -28.52 -16.01
C CYS A 87 10.19 -27.74 -15.18
N ALA A 88 9.91 -28.14 -13.95
CA ALA A 88 9.18 -27.29 -13.01
C ALA A 88 10.13 -26.24 -12.44
N ALA A 89 10.54 -25.28 -13.27
CA ALA A 89 11.04 -24.02 -12.74
C ALA A 89 9.97 -23.49 -11.79
N PRO A 90 10.31 -23.09 -10.55
CA PRO A 90 9.33 -22.46 -9.68
C PRO A 90 8.79 -21.25 -10.45
N ALA A 91 7.52 -21.32 -10.85
CA ALA A 91 6.81 -20.15 -11.33
C ALA A 91 6.76 -19.21 -10.12
N PHE A 92 7.69 -18.26 -10.07
CA PHE A 92 7.71 -17.24 -9.03
C PHE A 92 6.36 -16.51 -9.12
N ALA A 93 5.47 -16.79 -8.16
CA ALA A 93 4.12 -16.27 -8.16
C ALA A 93 4.17 -14.75 -8.10
N GLN A 94 3.93 -14.07 -9.23
CA GLN A 94 3.90 -12.62 -9.27
C GLN A 94 2.78 -12.13 -8.36
N VAL A 95 3.11 -11.27 -7.40
CA VAL A 95 2.12 -10.72 -6.47
C VAL A 95 1.61 -9.41 -7.06
N ALA A 96 0.28 -9.28 -7.16
CA ALA A 96 -0.34 -8.01 -7.52
C ALA A 96 0.09 -6.95 -6.50
N CYS A 97 0.59 -5.80 -6.97
CA CYS A 97 1.07 -4.73 -6.09
C CYS A 97 0.01 -4.32 -5.06
N THR A 98 -1.26 -4.26 -5.47
CA THR A 98 -2.40 -3.89 -4.62
C THR A 98 -2.73 -4.91 -3.52
N ASN A 99 -2.14 -6.11 -3.56
CA ASN A 99 -2.25 -7.13 -2.52
C ASN A 99 -1.10 -7.07 -1.49
N ILE A 100 -0.10 -6.20 -1.70
CA ILE A 100 1.00 -6.00 -0.75
C ILE A 100 0.54 -5.06 0.36
N ASN A 101 0.64 -5.49 1.62
CA ASN A 101 0.15 -4.72 2.78
C ASN A 101 0.73 -3.29 2.84
N THR A 102 2.03 -3.11 2.58
CA THR A 102 2.64 -1.77 2.59
C THR A 102 2.13 -0.88 1.47
N VAL A 103 1.77 -1.44 0.32
CA VAL A 103 1.11 -0.71 -0.77
C VAL A 103 -0.28 -0.26 -0.33
N GLN A 104 -1.08 -1.17 0.26
CA GLN A 104 -2.42 -0.86 0.76
C GLN A 104 -2.41 0.22 1.85
N ILE A 105 -1.45 0.21 2.77
CA ILE A 105 -1.31 1.27 3.77
C ILE A 105 -0.92 2.58 3.10
N SER A 106 0.10 2.55 2.24
CA SER A 106 0.60 3.75 1.55
C SER A 106 -0.38 4.31 0.51
N SER A 107 -1.43 3.58 0.12
CA SER A 107 -2.46 4.12 -0.77
C SER A 107 -3.39 5.12 -0.08
N SER A 108 -3.41 5.16 1.25
CA SER A 108 -4.08 6.22 2.01
C SER A 108 -3.29 7.53 1.90
N PRO A 109 -3.92 8.65 1.48
CA PRO A 109 -3.28 9.96 1.49
C PRO A 109 -2.72 10.36 2.87
N LEU A 110 -3.32 9.86 3.95
CA LEU A 110 -2.88 10.13 5.33
C LEU A 110 -1.54 9.45 5.66
N MET A 111 -1.28 8.27 5.09
CA MET A 111 -0.08 7.47 5.37
C MET A 111 0.98 7.59 4.28
N ASN A 112 0.62 8.06 3.08
CA ASN A 112 1.49 7.99 1.91
C ASN A 112 2.86 8.67 2.14
N ASN A 113 2.86 9.89 2.66
CA ASN A 113 4.08 10.64 2.96
C ASN A 113 4.97 9.91 3.99
N GLU A 114 4.37 9.34 5.05
CA GLU A 114 5.09 8.60 6.09
C GLU A 114 5.77 7.33 5.55
N TYR A 115 5.20 6.77 4.49
CA TYR A 115 5.75 5.59 3.83
C TYR A 115 6.82 5.91 2.79
N GLY A 116 7.05 7.19 2.50
CA GLY A 116 8.00 7.70 1.49
C GLY A 116 7.38 7.92 0.12
N GLY A 117 6.05 7.98 0.04
CA GLY A 117 5.30 8.35 -1.16
C GLY A 117 5.09 9.86 -1.30
N HIS A 118 4.75 10.26 -2.52
CA HIS A 118 4.54 11.63 -3.00
C HIS A 118 3.12 11.84 -3.57
N LEU A 119 2.16 10.94 -3.28
CA LEU A 119 0.78 11.04 -3.74
C LEU A 119 0.14 12.40 -3.38
N ASN A 120 0.44 12.94 -2.19
CA ASN A 120 -0.13 14.20 -1.73
C ASN A 120 0.37 15.42 -2.53
N ALA A 121 1.43 15.28 -3.33
CA ALA A 121 1.80 16.31 -4.32
C ALA A 121 0.77 16.41 -5.48
N HIS A 122 -0.18 15.47 -5.55
CA HIS A 122 -1.15 15.33 -6.63
C HIS A 122 -2.60 15.23 -6.14
N ILE A 123 -2.90 15.50 -4.86
CA ILE A 123 -4.28 15.56 -4.35
C ILE A 123 -4.53 16.95 -3.79
N ARG A 124 -5.47 17.69 -4.37
CA ARG A 124 -5.76 19.07 -3.94
C ARG A 124 -6.12 19.11 -2.45
N GLY A 125 -5.56 20.11 -1.75
CA GLY A 125 -5.77 20.32 -0.32
C GLY A 125 -4.92 19.43 0.60
N GLN A 126 -4.27 18.38 0.08
CA GLN A 126 -3.31 17.59 0.86
C GLN A 126 -1.95 18.27 0.91
N VAL A 127 -1.23 18.08 2.02
CA VAL A 127 0.12 18.64 2.19
C VAL A 127 1.15 17.72 1.51
N PRO A 128 1.91 18.20 0.51
CA PRO A 128 2.97 17.42 -0.12
C PRO A 128 4.06 17.02 0.88
N PRO A 129 4.86 15.98 0.60
CA PRO A 129 6.04 15.69 1.40
C PRO A 129 7.08 16.83 1.33
N PRO A 130 8.00 16.94 2.29
CA PRO A 130 9.00 18.00 2.32
C PRO A 130 9.80 18.11 1.00
N GLY A 131 9.97 19.34 0.51
CA GLY A 131 10.65 19.59 -0.77
C GLY A 131 9.75 19.46 -2.01
N PHE A 132 8.49 19.06 -1.85
CA PHE A 132 7.52 18.99 -2.95
C PHE A 132 6.48 20.11 -2.88
N THR A 133 5.92 20.43 -4.04
CA THR A 133 4.86 21.43 -4.21
C THR A 133 3.84 20.94 -5.21
N GLN A 134 2.58 21.31 -5.01
CA GLN A 134 1.49 21.13 -5.97
C GLN A 134 1.55 22.15 -7.12
N ASN A 135 2.39 23.18 -7.02
CA ASN A 135 2.50 24.20 -8.06
C ASN A 135 2.86 23.58 -9.42
N ASN A 136 2.18 24.01 -10.49
CA ASN A 136 2.32 23.50 -11.85
C ASN A 136 2.05 21.98 -12.01
N ARG A 137 1.32 21.37 -11.07
CA ARG A 137 0.90 19.97 -11.18
C ARG A 137 -0.58 19.85 -11.49
N THR A 138 -0.92 18.78 -12.20
CA THR A 138 -2.29 18.30 -12.29
C THR A 138 -2.60 17.45 -11.06
N LEU A 139 -3.73 17.74 -10.43
CA LEU A 139 -4.15 17.16 -9.15
C LEU A 139 -5.48 16.44 -9.30
N PHE A 140 -5.68 15.35 -8.56
CA PHE A 140 -7.03 14.89 -8.20
C PHE A 140 -7.77 16.02 -7.48
N ARG A 141 -9.10 16.15 -7.68
CA ARG A 141 -9.87 17.23 -7.03
C ARG A 141 -9.93 17.06 -5.52
N ASP A 142 -9.87 15.82 -5.07
CA ASP A 142 -9.84 15.42 -3.67
C ASP A 142 -9.34 13.97 -3.51
N ALA A 143 -9.39 13.45 -2.27
CA ALA A 143 -9.00 12.09 -1.96
C ALA A 143 -9.98 11.01 -2.47
N GLN A 144 -11.23 11.39 -2.77
CA GLN A 144 -12.24 10.47 -3.28
C GLN A 144 -11.93 10.10 -4.74
N ASP A 145 -11.60 11.09 -5.58
CA ASP A 145 -11.15 10.87 -6.97
C ASP A 145 -9.94 9.90 -7.01
N TRP A 146 -9.00 10.06 -6.07
CA TRP A 146 -7.87 9.13 -5.93
C TRP A 146 -8.33 7.72 -5.51
N THR A 147 -9.22 7.62 -4.52
CA THR A 147 -9.72 6.33 -4.02
C THR A 147 -10.40 5.53 -5.14
N GLU A 148 -11.16 6.19 -6.00
CA GLU A 148 -11.78 5.57 -7.18
C GLU A 148 -10.76 5.07 -8.20
N ALA A 149 -9.70 5.86 -8.47
CA ALA A 149 -8.60 5.43 -9.32
C ALA A 149 -7.85 4.21 -8.75
N TYR A 150 -7.60 4.19 -7.43
CA TYR A 150 -6.96 3.05 -6.77
C TYR A 150 -7.84 1.79 -6.80
N ASN A 151 -9.15 1.92 -6.60
CA ASN A 151 -10.09 0.80 -6.71
C ASN A 151 -10.13 0.25 -8.14
N THR A 152 -10.06 1.12 -9.15
CA THR A 152 -9.96 0.72 -10.56
C THR A 152 -8.66 -0.04 -10.83
N LEU A 153 -7.52 0.41 -10.29
CA LEU A 153 -6.25 -0.31 -10.37
C LEU A 153 -6.35 -1.71 -9.74
N ALA A 154 -6.95 -1.80 -8.55
CA ALA A 154 -7.07 -3.05 -7.81
C ALA A 154 -7.98 -4.08 -8.50
N ALA A 155 -8.95 -3.62 -9.29
CA ALA A 155 -9.87 -4.47 -10.05
C ALA A 155 -9.33 -4.89 -11.43
N GLN A 156 -8.17 -4.39 -11.87
CA GLN A 156 -7.64 -4.70 -13.20
C GLN A 156 -7.34 -6.19 -13.40
N ASN A 157 -7.60 -6.66 -14.61
CA ASN A 157 -7.16 -7.96 -15.10
C ASN A 157 -6.48 -7.79 -16.48
N PRO A 158 -5.18 -8.10 -16.62
CA PRO A 158 -4.26 -8.54 -15.57
C PRO A 158 -3.93 -7.42 -14.55
N PRO A 159 -3.62 -7.76 -13.28
CA PRO A 159 -3.25 -6.76 -12.29
C PRO A 159 -1.87 -6.14 -12.59
N LEU A 160 -1.54 -5.04 -11.91
CA LEU A 160 -0.17 -4.54 -11.87
C LEU A 160 0.66 -5.42 -10.93
N TYR A 161 1.73 -6.02 -11.44
CA TYR A 161 2.62 -6.88 -10.66
C TYR A 161 3.85 -6.14 -10.15
N CYS A 162 4.22 -6.44 -8.92
CA CYS A 162 5.44 -5.95 -8.28
C CYS A 162 6.48 -7.08 -8.29
N ALA A 163 7.73 -6.76 -8.64
CA ALA A 163 8.80 -7.76 -8.66
C ALA A 163 9.06 -8.31 -7.25
N GLN A 164 9.34 -9.62 -7.13
CA GLN A 164 9.63 -10.26 -5.85
C GLN A 164 11.04 -9.91 -5.32
N ASN A 165 12.02 -9.79 -6.21
CA ASN A 165 13.40 -9.42 -5.90
C ASN A 165 13.79 -8.10 -6.58
N PRO A 166 13.14 -6.98 -6.22
CA PRO A 166 13.40 -5.70 -6.85
C PRO A 166 14.78 -5.16 -6.46
N GLN A 167 15.43 -4.47 -7.38
CA GLN A 167 16.55 -3.59 -7.05
C GLN A 167 16.04 -2.39 -6.24
N PRO A 168 16.91 -1.73 -5.44
CA PRO A 168 16.57 -0.43 -4.86
C PRO A 168 16.01 0.51 -5.92
N ASP A 169 14.96 1.26 -5.56
CA ASP A 169 14.28 2.20 -6.43
C ASP A 169 13.56 1.62 -7.65
N ALA A 170 13.43 0.29 -7.75
CA ALA A 170 12.63 -0.35 -8.81
C ALA A 170 11.20 0.17 -8.81
N GLU A 171 10.64 0.36 -9.99
CA GLU A 171 9.28 0.87 -10.19
C GLU A 171 8.40 -0.12 -10.93
N ALA A 172 7.11 -0.09 -10.61
CA ALA A 172 6.06 -0.71 -11.39
C ALA A 172 4.98 0.35 -11.64
N ALA A 173 4.69 0.63 -12.91
CA ALA A 173 3.78 1.70 -13.28
C ALA A 173 2.64 1.21 -14.16
N ARG A 174 1.51 1.90 -14.08
CA ARG A 174 0.32 1.64 -14.90
C ARG A 174 -0.37 2.94 -15.24
N ASP A 175 -0.83 3.04 -16.48
CA ASP A 175 -1.78 4.07 -16.90
C ASP A 175 -3.19 3.49 -16.86
N LEU A 176 -4.07 4.19 -16.17
CA LEU A 176 -5.48 3.83 -16.01
C LEU A 176 -6.32 4.76 -16.89
N PRO A 177 -7.04 4.23 -17.89
CA PRO A 177 -7.98 5.03 -18.66
C PRO A 177 -9.20 5.38 -17.81
N ILE A 178 -9.22 6.56 -17.21
CA ILE A 178 -10.29 7.04 -16.33
C ILE A 178 -10.63 8.47 -16.74
N GLN A 179 -11.89 8.72 -17.05
CA GLN A 179 -12.37 10.04 -17.46
C GLN A 179 -13.02 10.76 -16.29
N PHE A 180 -12.46 11.93 -15.93
CA PHE A 180 -12.95 12.79 -14.87
C PHE A 180 -12.38 14.21 -15.03
N PHE A 181 -12.85 15.14 -14.21
CA PHE A 181 -12.26 16.47 -14.11
C PHE A 181 -11.15 16.46 -13.07
N SER A 182 -9.96 16.90 -13.43
CA SER A 182 -8.84 17.12 -12.51
C SER A 182 -8.63 18.62 -12.30
N TYR A 183 -7.74 18.99 -11.39
CA TYR A 183 -7.44 20.39 -11.09
C TYR A 183 -6.00 20.72 -11.49
N GLN A 184 -5.83 21.63 -12.45
CA GLN A 184 -4.53 22.16 -12.82
C GLN A 184 -4.14 23.29 -11.87
N CYS A 185 -3.15 23.04 -11.03
CA CYS A 185 -2.63 24.05 -10.12
C CYS A 185 -1.72 25.05 -10.83
N THR A 186 -1.87 26.33 -10.52
CA THR A 186 -1.07 27.45 -11.07
C THR A 186 -0.38 28.28 -10.00
N ALA A 187 -0.76 28.12 -8.73
CA ALA A 187 -0.06 28.71 -7.59
C ALA A 187 -0.22 27.83 -6.35
N ALA A 188 0.79 27.86 -5.48
CA ALA A 188 0.77 27.16 -4.19
C ALA A 188 1.23 28.08 -3.04
N ASN A 189 0.82 27.77 -1.81
CA ASN A 189 1.28 28.45 -0.61
C ASN A 189 2.68 27.99 -0.18
N ALA A 190 3.19 28.55 0.93
CA ALA A 190 4.51 28.21 1.49
C ALA A 190 4.64 26.73 1.91
N ALA A 191 3.53 26.04 2.19
CA ALA A 191 3.51 24.61 2.48
C ALA A 191 3.41 23.74 1.20
N GLY A 192 3.48 24.36 0.02
CA GLY A 192 3.38 23.67 -1.27
C GLY A 192 1.95 23.24 -1.64
N VAL A 193 0.92 23.66 -0.88
CA VAL A 193 -0.48 23.31 -1.16
C VAL A 193 -1.07 24.27 -2.18
N CYS A 194 -1.81 23.74 -3.16
CA CYS A 194 -2.42 24.53 -4.22
C CYS A 194 -3.39 25.60 -3.68
N THR A 195 -3.24 26.84 -4.14
CA THR A 195 -4.11 27.97 -3.77
C THR A 195 -4.87 28.55 -4.95
N ALA A 196 -4.39 28.35 -6.17
CA ALA A 196 -5.06 28.79 -7.39
C ALA A 196 -4.87 27.78 -8.51
N GLY A 197 -5.84 27.73 -9.42
CA GLY A 197 -5.86 26.80 -10.54
C GLY A 197 -7.21 26.77 -11.23
N ARG A 198 -7.39 25.79 -12.10
CA ARG A 198 -8.64 25.58 -12.83
C ARG A 198 -8.90 24.09 -13.04
N GLU A 199 -10.17 23.74 -13.20
CA GLU A 199 -10.52 22.39 -13.61
C GLU A 199 -10.12 22.15 -15.08
N ILE A 200 -9.68 20.93 -15.36
CA ILE A 200 -9.37 20.46 -16.72
C ILE A 200 -9.90 19.03 -16.90
N GLN A 201 -10.11 18.62 -18.13
CA GLN A 201 -10.49 17.25 -18.43
C GLN A 201 -9.25 16.34 -18.42
N THR A 202 -9.37 15.19 -17.77
CA THR A 202 -8.37 14.13 -17.78
C THR A 202 -9.02 12.81 -18.21
N ASN A 203 -8.28 11.99 -18.94
CA ASN A 203 -8.69 10.65 -19.36
C ASN A 203 -7.70 9.56 -18.92
N THR A 204 -6.65 9.91 -18.19
CA THR A 204 -5.61 8.97 -17.78
C THR A 204 -5.08 9.32 -16.39
N VAL A 205 -4.91 8.30 -15.56
CA VAL A 205 -4.16 8.39 -14.30
C VAL A 205 -2.92 7.53 -14.43
N ARG A 206 -1.74 8.11 -14.21
CA ARG A 206 -0.52 7.32 -14.03
C ARG A 206 -0.38 6.97 -12.56
N VAL A 207 -0.25 5.68 -12.27
CA VAL A 207 0.08 5.17 -10.93
C VAL A 207 1.47 4.56 -10.97
N VAL A 208 2.29 4.86 -9.96
CA VAL A 208 3.65 4.36 -9.81
C VAL A 208 3.82 3.76 -8.41
N MET A 209 4.15 2.48 -8.38
CA MET A 209 4.67 1.79 -7.21
C MET A 209 6.18 1.87 -7.23
N ARG A 210 6.82 2.01 -6.06
CA ARG A 210 8.28 2.01 -5.95
C ARG A 210 8.76 1.16 -4.80
N PHE A 211 9.91 0.51 -5.00
CA PHE A 211 10.59 -0.23 -3.96
C PHE A 211 11.56 0.68 -3.21
N ILE A 212 11.17 1.13 -2.02
CA ILE A 212 11.95 2.02 -1.17
C ILE A 212 12.03 1.44 0.24
N ASN A 213 13.18 1.61 0.90
CA ASN A 213 13.39 1.11 2.27
C ASN A 213 12.98 -0.37 2.45
N ARG A 214 13.34 -1.21 1.47
CA ARG A 214 13.06 -2.66 1.42
C ARG A 214 11.58 -3.05 1.39
N ARG A 215 10.69 -2.16 0.92
CA ARG A 215 9.25 -2.44 0.77
C ARG A 215 8.70 -1.78 -0.49
N TRP A 216 7.67 -2.39 -1.07
CA TRP A 216 6.86 -1.75 -2.10
C TRP A 216 5.89 -0.76 -1.46
N VAL A 217 5.79 0.42 -2.03
CA VAL A 217 4.80 1.43 -1.65
C VAL A 217 4.12 1.97 -2.90
N LEU A 218 2.90 2.48 -2.74
CA LEU A 218 2.36 3.45 -3.68
C LEU A 218 3.21 4.72 -3.58
N TYR A 219 4.07 4.92 -4.55
CA TYR A 219 4.98 6.06 -4.54
C TYR A 219 4.27 7.31 -5.00
N THR A 220 3.58 7.30 -6.13
CA THR A 220 2.79 8.45 -6.56
C THR A 220 1.66 8.00 -7.48
N ALA A 221 0.66 8.84 -7.61
CA ALA A 221 -0.30 8.76 -8.68
C ALA A 221 -0.70 10.18 -9.10
N TYR A 222 -0.93 10.40 -10.38
CA TYR A 222 -1.32 11.71 -10.87
C TYR A 222 -2.21 11.63 -12.12
N PRO A 223 -3.19 12.54 -12.25
CA PRO A 223 -3.93 12.71 -13.49
C PRO A 223 -3.01 13.25 -14.59
N VAL A 224 -3.18 12.75 -15.82
CA VAL A 224 -2.46 13.21 -17.01
C VAL A 224 -3.45 14.02 -17.87
N PRO A 225 -3.22 15.33 -18.09
CA PRO A 225 -4.03 16.13 -19.00
C PRO A 225 -4.10 15.54 -20.40
N ARG A 226 -5.23 15.76 -21.10
CA ARG A 226 -5.31 15.52 -22.55
C ARG A 226 -4.51 16.54 -23.34
#